data_AF-A0A955UMT7-F1
#
_entry.id   AF-A0A955UMT7-F1
#
_cell.length_a   1.000
_cell.length_b   1.000
_cell.length_c   1.000
_cell.angle_alpha   90.00
_cell.angle_beta   90.00
_cell.angle_gamma   90.00
#
_symmetry.space_group_name_H-M   'P 1'
#
loop_
_entity.id
_entity.type
_entity.pdbx_description
1 polymer ?
#
loop_
_entity_poly.entity_id
_entity_poly.type
_entity_poly.pdbx_seq_one_letter_code
_entity_poly.pdbx_strand_id
1 'polypeptide(L)'
;MWGEVWGTLVWRGAAAVPFMGPGGWLLLGAVLGVVGWSMLGRHPRIAGASVAIALLAVPVVGIALTVPHAFTNGTVADADQVNANFQAVEDALALPTVNALAMNAPWTAYGAGYAVPGYYKDASGIVHLHGLVRNDSLSTGTLATLPVGFRPAARHIYQAAELQETTRVDVNSAGDINVVTNPTQVWFDLSGISFLAEQ
;
A
#
# COMPACT_ATOMS: atom_id res chain seq x y z
N MET A 1 -49.04 -16.89 0.92
CA MET A 1 -48.96 -15.92 -0.19
C MET A 1 -47.56 -15.32 -0.16
N TRP A 2 -46.69 -15.79 -1.05
CA TRP A 2 -45.44 -15.10 -1.36
C TRP A 2 -45.76 -14.17 -2.53
N GLY A 3 -45.52 -12.87 -2.36
CA GLY A 3 -45.96 -11.85 -3.33
C GLY A 3 -46.30 -10.48 -2.73
N GLU A 4 -46.07 -10.23 -1.44
CA GLU A 4 -46.11 -8.86 -0.95
C GLU A 4 -44.87 -8.11 -1.46
N VAL A 5 -45.12 -7.02 -2.17
CA VAL A 5 -44.11 -6.08 -2.64
C VAL A 5 -43.52 -5.41 -1.40
N TRP A 6 -42.41 -5.94 -0.90
CA TRP A 6 -41.57 -5.24 0.06
C TRP A 6 -41.12 -3.96 -0.64
N GLY A 7 -41.66 -2.81 -0.21
CA GLY A 7 -41.53 -1.53 -0.92
C GLY A 7 -40.12 -1.21 -1.41
N THR A 8 -40.02 -0.35 -2.43
CA THR A 8 -38.73 0.05 -3.01
C THR A 8 -37.85 0.73 -1.96
N LEU A 9 -36.64 0.20 -1.74
CA LEU A 9 -35.60 0.83 -0.92
C LEU A 9 -35.10 2.08 -1.63
N VAL A 10 -35.73 3.22 -1.34
CA VAL A 10 -35.28 4.53 -1.81
C VAL A 10 -34.29 5.07 -0.78
N TRP A 11 -33.01 5.07 -1.13
CA TRP A 11 -31.99 5.77 -0.36
C TRP A 11 -32.43 7.23 -0.22
N ARG A 12 -32.66 7.70 1.02
CA ARG A 12 -32.88 9.13 1.25
C ARG A 12 -31.54 9.82 1.03
N GLY A 13 -31.51 10.81 0.14
CA GLY A 13 -30.29 11.50 -0.23
C GLY A 13 -29.51 11.96 0.99
N ALA A 14 -28.24 11.56 1.08
CA ALA A 14 -27.27 12.31 1.85
C ALA A 14 -27.26 13.73 1.26
N ALA A 15 -27.37 14.76 2.12
CA ALA A 15 -27.17 16.13 1.66
C ALA A 15 -25.81 16.17 0.94
N ALA A 16 -25.81 16.47 -0.36
CA ALA A 16 -24.57 16.62 -1.10
C ALA A 16 -23.75 17.69 -0.38
N VAL A 17 -22.63 17.29 0.22
CA VAL A 17 -21.67 18.26 0.76
C VAL A 17 -21.18 19.03 -0.46
N PRO A 18 -21.46 20.34 -0.57
CA PRO A 18 -21.16 21.07 -1.79
C PRO A 18 -19.65 21.09 -2.00
N PHE A 19 -19.16 20.26 -2.92
CA PHE A 19 -17.79 20.34 -3.39
C PHE A 19 -17.74 21.42 -4.46
N MET A 20 -16.83 22.36 -4.30
CA MET A 20 -16.57 23.35 -5.33
C MET A 20 -16.05 22.61 -6.57
N GLY A 21 -16.72 22.74 -7.72
CA GLY A 21 -16.31 22.05 -8.95
C GLY A 21 -14.93 22.49 -9.45
N PRO A 22 -14.34 21.82 -10.46
CA PRO A 22 -12.98 22.11 -10.94
C PRO A 22 -12.75 23.58 -11.31
N GLY A 23 -13.75 24.23 -11.94
CA GLY A 23 -13.69 25.66 -12.25
C GLY A 23 -13.71 26.57 -11.02
N GLY A 24 -14.40 26.17 -9.96
CA GLY A 24 -14.42 26.94 -8.71
C GLY A 24 -13.08 26.88 -7.96
N TRP A 25 -12.37 25.75 -8.02
CA TRP A 25 -11.00 25.65 -7.50
C TRP A 25 -10.01 26.51 -8.28
N LEU A 26 -10.13 26.56 -9.60
CA LEU A 26 -9.30 27.44 -10.42
C LEU A 26 -9.54 28.91 -10.10
N LEU A 27 -10.81 29.31 -9.90
CA LEU A 27 -11.16 30.66 -9.48
C LEU A 27 -10.64 30.98 -8.08
N LEU A 28 -10.79 30.07 -7.12
CA LEU A 28 -10.26 30.26 -5.76
C LEU A 28 -8.74 30.38 -5.77
N GLY A 29 -8.04 29.51 -6.52
CA GLY A 29 -6.59 29.57 -6.68
C GLY A 29 -6.12 30.87 -7.32
N ALA A 30 -6.82 31.36 -8.35
CA ALA A 30 -6.52 32.65 -8.97
C ALA A 30 -6.72 33.84 -8.00
N VAL A 31 -7.82 33.84 -7.24
CA VAL A 31 -8.10 34.88 -6.23
C VAL A 31 -7.04 34.85 -5.12
N LEU A 32 -6.72 33.68 -4.59
CA LEU A 32 -5.69 33.53 -3.56
C LEU A 32 -4.29 33.92 -4.07
N GLY A 33 -3.98 33.63 -5.33
CA GLY A 33 -2.74 34.05 -5.98
C GLY A 33 -2.63 35.58 -6.10
N VAL A 34 -3.71 36.26 -6.51
CA VAL A 34 -3.76 37.73 -6.59
C VAL A 34 -3.69 38.38 -5.21
N VAL A 35 -4.41 37.84 -4.23
CA VAL A 35 -4.35 38.30 -2.83
C VAL A 35 -2.95 38.08 -2.25
N GLY A 36 -2.34 36.92 -2.48
CA GLY A 36 -0.96 36.64 -2.09
C GLY A 36 0.04 37.61 -2.73
N TRP A 37 -0.06 37.84 -4.04
CA TRP A 37 0.80 38.76 -4.78
C TRP A 37 0.69 40.21 -4.28
N SER A 38 -0.54 40.67 -4.02
CA SER A 38 -0.80 42.03 -3.49
C SER A 38 -0.35 42.22 -2.04
N MET A 39 -0.31 41.15 -1.24
CA MET A 39 0.16 41.20 0.16
C MET A 39 1.67 41.00 0.30
N LEU A 40 2.34 40.39 -0.69
CA LEU A 40 3.80 40.18 -0.71
C LEU A 40 4.60 41.48 -0.62
N GLY A 41 4.07 42.59 -1.16
CA GLY A 41 4.73 43.90 -1.13
C GLY A 41 4.59 44.67 0.19
N ARG A 42 3.73 44.22 1.12
CA ARG A 42 3.36 45.02 2.32
C ARG A 42 3.62 44.32 3.66
N HIS A 43 3.49 42.99 3.77
CA HIS A 43 3.75 42.26 5.04
C HIS A 43 4.27 40.82 4.83
N PRO A 44 5.60 40.57 4.92
CA PRO A 44 6.22 39.28 4.56
C PRO A 44 5.83 38.11 5.48
N ARG A 45 5.28 38.38 6.69
CA ARG A 45 4.83 37.34 7.63
C ARG A 45 3.47 36.73 7.28
N ILE A 46 2.62 37.45 6.55
CA ILE A 46 1.26 37.00 6.18
C ILE A 46 1.30 36.21 4.87
N ALA A 47 2.23 36.53 3.98
CA ALA A 47 2.48 35.81 2.72
C ALA A 47 2.81 34.32 2.92
N GLY A 48 3.49 33.95 4.01
CA GLY A 48 3.77 32.55 4.32
C GLY A 48 2.53 31.74 4.72
N ALA A 49 1.55 32.38 5.36
CA ALA A 49 0.34 31.71 5.82
C ALA A 49 -0.61 31.36 4.66
N SER A 50 -0.70 32.20 3.64
CA SER A 50 -1.52 31.93 2.45
C SER A 50 -0.97 30.79 1.58
N VAL A 51 0.36 30.66 1.48
CA VAL A 51 1.01 29.52 0.79
C VAL A 51 0.79 28.21 1.56
N ALA A 52 0.85 28.24 2.90
CA ALA A 52 0.57 27.06 3.72
C ALA A 52 -0.90 26.60 3.63
N ILE A 53 -1.86 27.53 3.57
CA ILE A 53 -3.29 27.21 3.36
C ILE A 53 -3.53 26.64 1.96
N ALA A 54 -2.84 27.15 0.93
CA ALA A 54 -2.93 26.62 -0.43
C ALA A 54 -2.35 25.20 -0.54
N LEU A 55 -1.27 24.89 0.18
CA LEU A 55 -0.70 23.54 0.26
C LEU A 55 -1.59 22.55 1.03
N LEU A 56 -2.29 23.01 2.07
CA LEU A 56 -3.31 22.21 2.78
C LEU A 56 -4.55 21.91 1.91
N ALA A 57 -4.81 22.70 0.88
CA ALA A 57 -5.90 22.50 -0.07
C ALA A 57 -5.54 21.59 -1.25
N VAL A 58 -4.30 21.08 -1.32
CA VAL A 58 -3.97 20.00 -2.25
C VAL A 58 -4.71 18.75 -1.76
N PRO A 59 -5.68 18.22 -2.51
CA PRO A 59 -6.30 16.97 -2.12
C PRO A 59 -5.20 15.91 -2.09
N VAL A 60 -4.98 15.31 -0.92
CA VAL A 60 -4.40 13.97 -0.86
C VAL A 60 -5.29 13.15 -1.77
N VAL A 61 -4.75 12.73 -2.91
CA VAL A 61 -5.42 11.79 -3.80
C VAL A 61 -5.53 10.51 -2.99
N GLY A 62 -6.64 10.38 -2.25
CA GLY A 62 -7.01 9.13 -1.63
C GLY A 62 -7.09 8.10 -2.74
N ILE A 63 -6.55 6.91 -2.48
CA ILE A 63 -6.68 5.76 -3.36
C ILE A 63 -8.19 5.57 -3.58
N ALA A 64 -8.68 5.90 -4.78
CA ALA A 64 -10.09 5.77 -5.07
C ALA A 64 -10.37 4.29 -5.27
N LEU A 65 -10.98 3.64 -4.28
CA LEU A 65 -11.60 2.33 -4.47
C LEU A 65 -12.70 2.50 -5.52
N THR A 66 -12.48 1.94 -6.72
CA THR A 66 -13.46 2.00 -7.81
C THR A 66 -14.46 0.87 -7.67
N VAL A 67 -15.72 1.21 -7.40
CA VAL A 67 -16.84 0.28 -7.49
C VAL A 67 -17.41 0.27 -8.93
N PRO A 68 -17.84 -0.90 -9.45
CA PRO A 68 -18.25 -1.05 -10.85
C PRO A 68 -19.57 -0.34 -11.21
N HIS A 69 -20.47 -0.11 -10.25
CA HIS A 69 -21.78 0.52 -10.48
C HIS A 69 -21.99 1.78 -9.65
N ALA A 70 -22.48 2.84 -10.28
CA ALA A 70 -22.89 4.07 -9.60
C ALA A 70 -24.43 4.16 -9.55
N PHE A 71 -24.98 4.43 -8.37
CA PHE A 71 -26.43 4.59 -8.19
C PHE A 71 -26.81 6.06 -8.11
N THR A 72 -27.89 6.44 -8.81
CA THR A 72 -28.45 7.79 -8.73
C THR A 72 -29.50 7.85 -7.64
N ASN A 73 -29.48 8.92 -6.84
CA ASN A 73 -30.49 9.11 -5.80
C ASN A 73 -31.91 9.18 -6.40
N GLY A 74 -32.85 8.44 -5.81
CA GLY A 74 -34.24 8.38 -6.27
C GLY A 74 -34.53 7.36 -7.37
N THR A 75 -33.53 6.64 -7.89
CA THR A 75 -33.72 5.50 -8.79
C THR A 75 -33.65 4.18 -8.02
N VAL A 76 -34.42 3.17 -8.44
CA VAL A 76 -34.30 1.81 -7.88
C VAL A 76 -32.92 1.25 -8.26
N ALA A 77 -32.15 0.81 -7.25
CA ALA A 77 -30.90 0.10 -7.45
C ALA A 77 -31.19 -1.38 -7.69
N ASP A 78 -30.59 -1.94 -8.73
CA ASP A 78 -30.68 -3.37 -9.02
C ASP A 78 -29.88 -4.18 -7.97
N ALA A 79 -30.44 -5.27 -7.48
CA ALA A 79 -29.83 -6.06 -6.41
C ALA A 79 -28.52 -6.74 -6.85
N ASP A 80 -28.43 -7.18 -8.10
CA ASP A 80 -27.21 -7.80 -8.63
C ASP A 80 -26.09 -6.77 -8.76
N GLN A 81 -26.42 -5.54 -9.17
CA GLN A 81 -25.47 -4.42 -9.22
C GLN A 81 -24.96 -4.03 -7.83
N VAL A 82 -25.83 -4.03 -6.82
CA VAL A 82 -25.43 -3.75 -5.44
C VAL A 82 -24.49 -4.83 -4.91
N ASN A 83 -24.79 -6.11 -5.17
CA ASN A 83 -23.94 -7.24 -4.79
C ASN A 83 -22.57 -7.18 -5.47
N ALA A 84 -22.51 -6.83 -6.76
CA ALA A 84 -21.26 -6.67 -7.50
C ALA A 84 -20.37 -5.56 -6.90
N ASN A 85 -20.98 -4.46 -6.44
CA ASN A 85 -20.22 -3.42 -5.72
C ASN A 85 -19.67 -3.92 -4.38
N PHE A 86 -20.46 -4.69 -3.61
CA PHE A 86 -19.98 -5.25 -2.35
C PHE A 86 -18.84 -6.26 -2.55
N GLN A 87 -18.92 -7.09 -3.58
CA GLN A 87 -17.83 -8.00 -3.96
C GLN A 87 -16.55 -7.22 -4.31
N ALA A 88 -16.66 -6.15 -5.09
CA ALA A 88 -15.50 -5.32 -5.41
C ALA A 88 -14.84 -4.68 -4.17
N VAL A 89 -15.64 -4.33 -3.14
CA VAL A 89 -15.11 -3.84 -1.87
C VAL A 89 -14.46 -4.97 -1.07
N GLU A 90 -15.08 -6.15 -1.04
CA GLU A 90 -14.53 -7.34 -0.37
C GLU A 90 -13.18 -7.74 -0.96
N ASP A 91 -13.09 -7.81 -2.29
CA ASP A 91 -11.85 -8.11 -3.02
C ASP A 91 -10.76 -7.07 -2.75
N ALA A 92 -11.12 -5.80 -2.63
CA ALA A 92 -10.16 -4.74 -2.32
C ALA A 92 -9.68 -4.75 -0.87
N LEU A 93 -10.46 -5.32 0.05
CA LEU A 93 -10.11 -5.49 1.45
C LEU A 93 -9.46 -6.85 1.74
N ALA A 94 -9.46 -7.76 0.76
CA ALA A 94 -8.88 -9.08 0.91
C ALA A 94 -7.39 -8.97 1.28
N LEU A 95 -7.01 -9.64 2.37
CA LEU A 95 -5.61 -9.67 2.78
C LEU A 95 -4.78 -10.47 1.78
N PRO A 96 -3.55 -10.03 1.50
CA PRO A 96 -2.69 -10.72 0.56
C PRO A 96 -2.37 -12.12 1.08
N THR A 97 -2.40 -13.10 0.18
CA THR A 97 -2.02 -14.47 0.51
C THR A 97 -0.51 -14.58 0.62
N VAL A 98 -0.06 -15.15 1.74
CA VAL A 98 1.35 -15.49 1.97
C VAL A 98 1.75 -16.69 1.13
N ASN A 99 2.78 -16.52 0.31
CA ASN A 99 3.44 -17.60 -0.42
C ASN A 99 4.67 -18.08 0.33
N ALA A 100 4.89 -19.39 0.39
CA ALA A 100 6.11 -19.95 0.98
C ALA A 100 7.35 -19.56 0.16
N LEU A 101 8.44 -19.22 0.85
CA LEU A 101 9.70 -18.88 0.20
C LEU A 101 10.48 -20.17 -0.10
N ALA A 102 10.81 -20.39 -1.38
CA ALA A 102 11.63 -21.51 -1.80
C ALA A 102 13.10 -21.25 -1.46
N MET A 103 13.55 -21.77 -0.30
CA MET A 103 14.91 -21.57 0.19
C MET A 103 15.92 -22.51 -0.45
N ASN A 104 17.09 -21.98 -0.77
CA ASN A 104 18.26 -22.75 -1.20
C ASN A 104 19.00 -23.30 0.02
N ALA A 105 19.51 -24.53 -0.08
CA ALA A 105 20.39 -25.08 0.95
C ALA A 105 21.64 -24.17 1.13
N PRO A 106 22.13 -23.97 2.36
CA PRO A 106 21.74 -24.63 3.61
C PRO A 106 20.61 -23.93 4.40
N TRP A 107 19.92 -22.95 3.82
CA TRP A 107 18.89 -22.18 4.51
C TRP A 107 17.60 -22.98 4.70
N THR A 108 17.05 -22.92 5.92
CA THR A 108 15.78 -23.58 6.26
C THR A 108 14.90 -22.66 7.11
N ALA A 109 13.63 -23.02 7.25
CA ALA A 109 12.78 -22.39 8.27
C ALA A 109 13.32 -22.69 9.66
N TYR A 110 13.19 -21.76 10.59
CA TYR A 110 13.69 -21.95 11.96
C TYR A 110 12.96 -23.09 12.69
N GLY A 111 11.62 -23.12 12.64
CA GLY A 111 10.81 -24.17 13.23
C GLY A 111 9.56 -23.67 13.96
N ALA A 112 9.01 -24.52 14.82
CA ALA A 112 7.76 -24.26 15.54
C ALA A 112 7.85 -23.01 16.43
N GLY A 113 6.75 -22.25 16.50
CA GLY A 113 6.65 -21.02 17.29
C GLY A 113 7.03 -19.74 16.54
N TYR A 114 7.53 -19.85 15.30
CA TYR A 114 7.91 -18.72 14.45
C TYR A 114 7.18 -18.76 13.11
N ALA A 115 7.04 -17.60 12.48
CA ALA A 115 6.47 -17.52 11.13
C ALA A 115 7.37 -18.24 10.12
N VAL A 116 6.75 -19.03 9.24
CA VAL A 116 7.44 -19.73 8.16
C VAL A 116 7.93 -18.71 7.13
N PRO A 117 9.18 -18.79 6.65
CA PRO A 117 9.69 -17.89 5.62
C PRO A 117 8.80 -17.84 4.38
N GLY A 118 8.41 -16.64 3.99
CA GLY A 118 7.50 -16.42 2.88
C GLY A 118 7.48 -14.98 2.39
N TYR A 119 6.65 -14.74 1.39
CA TYR A 119 6.48 -13.44 0.77
C TYR A 119 5.05 -13.22 0.30
N TYR A 120 4.63 -11.97 0.27
CA TYR A 120 3.37 -11.56 -0.32
C TYR A 120 3.51 -10.16 -0.92
N LYS A 121 2.56 -9.77 -1.77
CA LYS A 121 2.50 -8.43 -2.35
C LYS A 121 1.17 -7.80 -1.97
N ASP A 122 1.22 -6.57 -1.44
CA ASP A 122 0.01 -5.83 -1.09
C ASP A 122 -0.60 -5.10 -2.31
N ALA A 123 -1.75 -4.46 -2.09
CA ALA A 123 -2.48 -3.73 -3.12
C ALA A 123 -1.71 -2.51 -3.67
N SER A 124 -0.71 -2.01 -2.93
CA SER A 124 0.17 -0.91 -3.39
C SER A 124 1.35 -1.40 -4.23
N GLY A 125 1.44 -2.71 -4.47
CA GLY A 125 2.54 -3.31 -5.23
C GLY A 125 3.81 -3.51 -4.40
N ILE A 126 3.75 -3.33 -3.08
CA ILE A 126 4.88 -3.54 -2.19
C ILE A 126 4.93 -5.03 -1.81
N VAL A 127 6.08 -5.64 -2.08
CA VAL A 127 6.42 -6.98 -1.64
C VAL A 127 6.92 -6.89 -0.21
N HIS A 128 6.39 -7.75 0.64
CA HIS A 128 6.81 -7.95 2.02
C HIS A 128 7.37 -9.35 2.15
N LEU A 129 8.59 -9.46 2.65
CA LEU A 129 9.12 -10.73 3.14
C LEU A 129 8.68 -10.92 4.59
N HIS A 130 8.62 -12.16 5.06
CA HIS A 130 8.38 -12.46 6.47
C HIS A 130 8.93 -13.83 6.84
N GLY A 131 9.03 -14.06 8.14
CA GLY A 131 9.39 -15.34 8.71
C GLY A 131 10.86 -15.45 9.12
N LEU A 132 11.11 -16.46 9.95
CA LEU A 132 12.41 -16.68 10.59
C LEU A 132 13.20 -17.76 9.84
N VAL A 133 14.37 -17.39 9.36
CA VAL A 133 15.26 -18.26 8.59
C VAL A 133 16.39 -18.75 9.49
N ARG A 134 16.91 -19.95 9.21
CA ARG A 134 18.02 -20.59 9.91
C ARG A 134 19.09 -21.10 8.94
N ASN A 135 20.36 -21.04 9.37
CA ASN A 135 21.50 -21.75 8.79
C ASN A 135 22.56 -22.00 9.86
N ASP A 136 22.82 -23.27 10.16
CA ASP A 136 23.77 -23.69 11.20
C ASP A 136 25.23 -23.42 10.84
N SER A 137 25.53 -23.09 9.58
CA SER A 137 26.89 -22.85 9.10
C SER A 137 27.33 -21.38 9.17
N LEU A 138 26.44 -20.45 9.56
CA LEU A 138 26.72 -19.00 9.64
C LEU A 138 27.37 -18.43 8.36
N SER A 139 27.00 -18.97 7.20
CA SER A 139 27.59 -18.62 5.91
C SER A 139 26.79 -17.54 5.17
N THR A 140 27.44 -16.87 4.22
CA THR A 140 26.80 -16.00 3.23
C THR A 140 26.35 -16.79 2.01
N GLY A 141 25.49 -16.19 1.18
CA GLY A 141 25.04 -16.77 -0.09
C GLY A 141 23.60 -16.42 -0.45
N THR A 142 23.12 -17.01 -1.54
CA THR A 142 21.74 -16.81 -2.00
C THR A 142 20.77 -17.63 -1.16
N LEU A 143 19.92 -16.94 -0.40
CA LEU A 143 18.90 -17.52 0.47
C LEU A 143 17.75 -18.12 -0.33
N ALA A 144 17.22 -17.35 -1.28
CA ALA A 144 16.11 -17.74 -2.15
C ALA A 144 16.07 -16.81 -3.37
N THR A 145 15.26 -17.17 -4.36
CA THR A 145 14.98 -16.33 -5.54
C THR A 145 13.48 -16.12 -5.68
N LEU A 146 13.06 -14.85 -5.74
CA LEU A 146 11.67 -14.47 -5.93
C LEU A 146 11.21 -14.72 -7.37
N PRO A 147 9.94 -15.10 -7.61
CA PRO A 147 9.40 -15.21 -8.97
C PRO A 147 9.23 -13.83 -9.62
N VAL A 148 9.13 -13.81 -10.94
CA VAL A 148 8.72 -12.61 -11.71
C VAL A 148 7.34 -12.16 -11.21
N GLY A 149 7.08 -10.85 -11.13
CA GLY A 149 5.91 -10.26 -10.48
C GLY A 149 6.14 -9.80 -9.04
N PHE A 150 7.27 -10.21 -8.42
CA PHE A 150 7.63 -9.93 -7.03
C PHE A 150 9.06 -9.38 -6.89
N ARG A 151 9.66 -8.88 -7.97
CA ARG A 151 11.07 -8.43 -7.98
C ARG A 151 11.16 -6.91 -8.08
N PRO A 152 12.18 -6.28 -7.47
CA PRO A 152 12.44 -4.86 -7.67
C PRO A 152 13.10 -4.58 -9.03
N ALA A 153 13.12 -3.33 -9.50
CA ALA A 153 13.83 -2.97 -10.73
C ALA A 153 15.35 -2.93 -10.53
N ALA A 154 15.81 -2.63 -9.30
CA ALA A 154 17.21 -2.49 -8.94
C ALA A 154 17.56 -3.23 -7.65
N ARG A 155 18.85 -3.28 -7.32
CA ARG A 155 19.33 -3.88 -6.06
C ARG A 155 18.96 -3.00 -4.88
N HIS A 156 18.34 -3.58 -3.87
CA HIS A 156 18.08 -2.95 -2.57
C HIS A 156 18.88 -3.65 -1.47
N ILE A 157 19.28 -2.87 -0.46
CA ILE A 157 20.07 -3.33 0.69
C ILE A 157 19.24 -3.15 1.95
N TYR A 158 19.16 -4.21 2.75
CA TYR A 158 18.41 -4.25 4.00
C TYR A 158 19.27 -4.77 5.15
N GLN A 159 18.81 -4.47 6.35
CA GLN A 159 19.29 -5.09 7.57
C GLN A 159 18.20 -6.02 8.10
N ALA A 160 18.50 -7.31 8.16
CA ALA A 160 17.69 -8.31 8.81
C ALA A 160 18.05 -8.37 10.30
N ALA A 161 17.04 -8.37 11.17
CA ALA A 161 17.26 -8.44 12.59
C ALA A 161 17.72 -9.84 13.00
N GLU A 162 18.79 -9.91 13.78
CA GLU A 162 19.16 -11.05 14.60
C GLU A 162 19.20 -10.60 16.07
N LEU A 163 19.63 -11.46 17.00
CA LEU A 163 19.52 -11.25 18.44
C LEU A 163 19.81 -9.80 18.94
N GLN A 164 21.08 -9.38 18.93
CA GLN A 164 21.53 -8.03 19.34
C GLN A 164 22.22 -7.28 18.19
N GLU A 165 22.22 -7.88 17.00
CA GLU A 165 23.00 -7.46 15.84
C GLU A 165 22.10 -7.48 14.59
N THR A 166 22.67 -7.17 13.42
CA THR A 166 21.94 -7.24 12.15
C THR A 166 22.79 -7.91 11.08
N THR A 167 22.12 -8.63 10.18
CA THR A 167 22.71 -9.19 8.97
C THR A 167 22.30 -8.39 7.75
N ARG A 168 23.26 -8.06 6.89
CA ARG A 168 22.98 -7.41 5.62
C ARG A 168 22.38 -8.40 4.62
N VAL A 169 21.18 -8.09 4.13
CA VAL A 169 20.47 -8.83 3.10
C VAL A 169 20.24 -7.93 1.90
N ASP A 170 20.61 -8.40 0.71
CA ASP A 170 20.44 -7.66 -0.53
C ASP A 170 19.43 -8.37 -1.43
N VAL A 171 18.46 -7.63 -1.96
CA VAL A 171 17.50 -8.13 -2.94
C VAL A 171 17.87 -7.56 -4.30
N ASN A 172 18.29 -8.42 -5.24
CA ASN A 172 18.68 -8.00 -6.58
C ASN A 172 17.48 -7.90 -7.53
N SER A 173 17.66 -7.21 -8.66
CA SER A 173 16.64 -7.11 -9.71
C SER A 173 16.28 -8.45 -10.36
N ALA A 174 17.16 -9.46 -10.28
CA ALA A 174 16.87 -10.83 -10.69
C ALA A 174 15.96 -11.59 -9.69
N GLY A 175 15.63 -10.98 -8.54
CA GLY A 175 14.85 -11.58 -7.47
C GLY A 175 15.68 -12.35 -6.44
N ASP A 176 17.00 -12.43 -6.59
CA ASP A 176 17.87 -13.13 -5.64
C ASP A 176 17.95 -12.37 -4.31
N ILE A 177 17.64 -13.06 -3.23
CA ILE A 177 17.79 -12.60 -1.85
C ILE A 177 19.13 -13.13 -1.35
N ASN A 178 20.12 -12.25 -1.19
CA ASN A 178 21.49 -12.61 -0.86
C ASN A 178 21.85 -12.16 0.55
N VAL A 179 22.34 -13.07 1.37
CA VAL A 179 22.99 -12.78 2.65
C VAL A 179 24.44 -12.39 2.36
N VAL A 180 24.81 -11.14 2.63
CA VAL A 180 26.10 -10.56 2.19
C VAL A 180 27.14 -10.54 3.31
N THR A 181 26.71 -10.42 4.56
CA THR A 181 27.58 -10.51 5.74
C THR A 181 27.28 -11.80 6.50
N ASN A 182 28.30 -12.44 7.07
CA ASN A 182 28.08 -13.61 7.91
C ASN A 182 27.19 -13.21 9.11
N PRO A 183 26.06 -13.90 9.32
CA PRO A 183 25.27 -13.73 10.53
C PRO A 183 26.07 -14.10 11.78
N THR A 184 25.79 -13.42 12.89
CA THR A 184 26.37 -13.79 14.20
C THR A 184 25.52 -14.83 14.91
N GLN A 185 24.26 -14.98 14.50
CA GLN A 185 23.33 -16.00 14.97
C GLN A 185 22.97 -16.96 13.85
N VAL A 186 22.64 -18.21 14.21
CA VAL A 186 22.18 -19.22 13.24
C VAL A 186 20.82 -18.88 12.63
N TRP A 187 20.21 -17.76 13.02
CA TRP A 187 18.90 -17.32 12.59
C TRP A 187 18.83 -15.79 12.46
N PHE A 188 17.95 -15.32 11.58
CA PHE A 188 17.56 -13.91 11.47
C PHE A 188 16.15 -13.79 10.86
N ASP A 189 15.49 -12.66 11.10
CA ASP A 189 14.12 -12.39 10.66
C ASP A 189 14.07 -11.56 9.36
N LEU A 190 13.18 -11.95 8.45
CA LEU A 190 12.95 -11.25 7.18
C LEU A 190 11.79 -10.24 7.22
N SER A 191 11.02 -10.18 8.30
CA SER A 191 9.72 -9.49 8.35
C SER A 191 9.79 -7.97 8.26
N GLY A 192 11.00 -7.39 8.39
CA GLY A 192 11.25 -5.97 8.17
C GLY A 192 11.62 -5.58 6.72
N ILE A 193 11.67 -6.53 5.78
CA ILE A 193 12.12 -6.28 4.40
C ILE A 193 10.92 -6.09 3.48
N SER A 194 10.79 -4.86 2.96
CA SER A 194 9.76 -4.52 1.98
C SER A 194 10.29 -3.64 0.84
N PHE A 195 9.76 -3.84 -0.37
CA PHE A 195 10.12 -3.08 -1.58
C PHE A 195 9.03 -3.10 -2.63
N LEU A 196 9.08 -2.15 -3.57
CA LEU A 196 8.18 -2.12 -4.70
C LEU A 196 8.50 -3.24 -5.69
N ALA A 197 7.49 -4.01 -6.10
CA ALA A 197 7.60 -4.89 -7.27
C ALA A 197 7.50 -4.07 -8.55
N GLU A 198 8.52 -4.17 -9.38
CA GLU A 198 8.64 -3.40 -10.63
C GLU A 198 8.86 -4.31 -11.86
N GLN A 199 8.87 -5.63 -11.66
CA GLN A 199 8.98 -6.67 -12.70
C GLN A 199 7.99 -7.80 -12.47
#